data_AF-A0A7L3MQL3-F1
#
_entry.id   AF-A0A7L3MQL3-F1
#
_cell.length_a   1.000
_cell.length_b   1.000
_cell.length_c   1.000
_cell.angle_alpha   90.00
_cell.angle_beta   90.00
_cell.angle_gamma   90.00
#
_symmetry.space_group_name_H-M   'P 1'
#
loop_
_entity.id
_entity.type
_entity.pdbx_description
1 polymer ?
#
loop_
_entity_poly.entity_id
_entity_poly.type
_entity_poly.pdbx_seq_one_letter_code
_entity_poly.pdbx_strand_id
1 'polypeptide(L)'
;QAFCDDASGLKFNPVLYPKASQMIVSYDEHEVNNTFKFGVIYQKFRQTQEEELFGNNEESTAFKNFLSFLGDTITLQDFKGFRGGLDVSHGQTGVESVYTVFRDREIMFHVSTKLPFTEGDTQQLQRKRHIGNDIVAIIFQEENTPFVPDMIASNFLHAYIVVQVENPEADNTAYKV
;
A
#
# COMPACT_ATOMS: atom_id res chain seq x y z
N GLN A 1 20.51 5.41 -37.91
CA GLN A 1 19.66 4.40 -37.25
C GLN A 1 18.32 5.07 -36.99
N ALA A 2 17.21 4.53 -37.47
CA ALA A 2 15.91 5.09 -37.18
C ALA A 2 15.50 4.76 -35.74
N PHE A 3 14.67 5.59 -35.12
CA PHE A 3 14.18 5.35 -33.75
C PHE A 3 13.21 4.15 -33.69
N CYS A 4 12.52 3.85 -34.79
CA CYS A 4 11.64 2.70 -34.95
C CYS A 4 11.71 2.24 -36.41
N ASP A 5 12.30 1.08 -36.67
CA ASP A 5 12.53 0.56 -38.03
C ASP A 5 11.22 0.08 -38.71
N ASP A 6 10.19 -0.22 -37.91
CA ASP A 6 8.85 -0.61 -38.39
C ASP A 6 8.04 0.56 -38.97
N ALA A 7 8.47 1.80 -38.70
CA ALA A 7 7.80 3.02 -39.16
C ALA A 7 8.16 3.36 -40.63
N SER A 8 7.96 2.41 -41.55
CA SER A 8 8.21 2.61 -42.99
C SER A 8 7.00 3.21 -43.72
N GLY A 9 7.25 4.08 -44.70
CA GLY A 9 6.19 4.65 -45.57
C GLY A 9 5.30 5.73 -44.95
N LEU A 10 5.62 6.22 -43.74
CA LEU A 10 4.85 7.27 -43.08
C LEU A 10 5.13 8.65 -43.69
N LYS A 11 4.08 9.46 -43.82
CA LYS A 11 4.16 10.89 -44.13
C LYS A 11 3.74 11.69 -42.89
N PHE A 12 4.65 12.50 -42.37
CA PHE A 12 4.39 13.35 -41.23
C PHE A 12 3.83 14.70 -41.67
N ASN A 13 2.93 15.26 -40.87
CA ASN A 13 2.38 16.60 -41.06
C ASN A 13 2.76 17.48 -39.85
N PRO A 14 3.02 18.77 -40.05
CA PRO A 14 3.37 19.66 -38.96
C PRO A 14 2.20 19.83 -37.99
N VAL A 15 2.48 19.74 -36.70
CA VAL A 15 1.51 20.04 -35.65
C VAL A 15 1.48 21.56 -35.43
N LEU A 16 0.43 22.22 -35.93
CA LEU A 16 0.30 23.67 -35.92
C LEU A 16 -0.59 24.22 -34.79
N TYR A 17 -1.22 23.34 -34.01
CA TYR A 17 -2.14 23.74 -32.96
C TYR A 17 -1.38 24.32 -31.75
N PRO A 18 -1.65 25.57 -31.32
CA PRO A 18 -0.85 26.23 -30.27
C PRO A 18 -0.82 25.53 -28.91
N LYS A 19 -1.83 24.71 -28.58
CA LYS A 19 -1.86 23.93 -27.32
C LYS A 19 -1.43 22.48 -27.48
N ALA A 20 -0.92 22.09 -28.65
CA ALA A 20 -0.55 20.70 -28.90
C ALA A 20 0.56 20.21 -27.97
N SER A 21 1.54 21.07 -27.64
CA SER A 21 2.60 20.70 -26.69
C SER A 21 2.05 20.30 -25.32
N GLN A 22 1.05 21.02 -24.80
CA GLN A 22 0.38 20.68 -23.54
C GLN A 22 -0.34 19.33 -23.63
N MET A 23 -1.03 19.07 -24.75
CA MET A 23 -1.72 17.79 -24.96
C MET A 23 -0.75 16.61 -25.08
N ILE A 24 0.39 16.81 -25.74
CA ILE A 24 1.43 15.78 -25.87
C ILE A 24 2.05 15.49 -24.50
N VAL A 25 2.37 16.52 -23.71
CA VAL A 25 2.89 16.31 -22.35
C VAL A 25 1.87 15.59 -21.48
N SER A 26 0.59 15.99 -21.50
CA SER A 26 -0.46 15.26 -20.77
C SER A 26 -0.62 13.82 -21.25
N TYR A 27 -0.38 13.55 -22.52
CA TYR A 27 -0.36 12.19 -23.05
C TYR A 27 0.89 11.42 -22.61
N ASP A 28 2.07 12.02 -22.60
CA ASP A 28 3.29 11.33 -22.15
C ASP A 28 3.26 11.04 -20.64
N GLU A 29 2.67 11.93 -19.85
CA GLU A 29 2.63 11.84 -18.39
C GLU A 29 1.39 11.11 -17.84
N HIS A 30 0.49 10.61 -18.70
CA HIS A 30 -0.79 10.04 -18.26
C HIS A 30 -0.65 8.83 -17.32
N GLU A 31 0.47 8.11 -17.37
CA GLU A 31 0.77 6.98 -16.48
C GLU A 31 1.63 7.35 -15.26
N VAL A 32 2.09 8.60 -15.16
CA VAL A 32 2.90 9.05 -14.02
C VAL A 32 2.00 9.22 -12.80
N ASN A 33 1.99 8.21 -11.94
CA ASN A 33 1.28 8.28 -10.67
C ASN A 33 2.19 8.80 -9.54
N ASN A 34 1.72 9.84 -8.84
CA ASN A 34 2.38 10.42 -7.67
C ASN A 34 1.72 9.98 -6.35
N THR A 35 0.72 9.11 -6.43
CA THR A 35 -0.03 8.61 -5.27
C THR A 35 0.04 7.09 -5.21
N PHE A 36 0.40 6.55 -4.05
CA PHE A 36 0.56 5.11 -3.85
C PHE A 36 -0.20 4.66 -2.61
N LYS A 37 -0.65 3.40 -2.68
CA LYS A 37 -1.30 2.72 -1.58
C LYS A 37 -0.69 1.34 -1.40
N PHE A 38 -0.44 0.97 -0.15
CA PHE A 38 0.19 -0.29 0.19
C PHE A 38 -0.51 -0.94 1.38
N GLY A 39 -0.75 -2.24 1.29
CA GLY A 39 -1.23 -3.00 2.44
C GLY A 39 -0.15 -3.15 3.50
N VAL A 40 -0.54 -3.13 4.78
CA VAL A 40 0.34 -3.55 5.88
C VAL A 40 -0.41 -4.57 6.72
N ILE A 41 0.13 -5.79 6.78
CA ILE A 41 -0.47 -6.91 7.50
C ILE A 41 0.48 -7.34 8.60
N TYR A 42 -0.03 -7.42 9.82
CA TYR A 42 0.69 -7.99 10.95
C TYR A 42 0.48 -9.50 10.98
N GLN A 43 1.57 -10.28 10.91
CA GLN A 43 1.56 -11.73 11.02
C GLN A 43 2.19 -12.15 12.34
N LYS A 44 1.36 -12.66 13.25
CA LYS A 44 1.81 -13.22 14.53
C LYS A 44 2.42 -14.61 14.31
N PHE A 45 3.18 -15.07 15.29
CA PHE A 45 3.81 -16.39 15.24
C PHE A 45 2.79 -17.49 14.91
N ARG A 46 3.15 -18.35 13.94
CA ARG A 46 2.35 -19.49 13.46
C ARG A 46 1.06 -19.17 12.72
N GLN A 47 0.72 -17.90 12.52
CA GLN A 47 -0.42 -17.57 11.65
C GLN A 47 -0.09 -17.90 10.21
N THR A 48 -0.94 -18.71 9.58
CA THR A 48 -0.73 -19.20 8.20
C THR A 48 -2.00 -19.14 7.36
N GLN A 49 -3.13 -18.80 7.98
CA GLN A 49 -4.42 -18.70 7.31
C GLN A 49 -4.80 -17.23 7.10
N GLU A 50 -5.43 -16.91 5.97
CA GLU A 50 -5.91 -15.56 5.63
C GLU A 50 -6.74 -14.93 6.76
N GLU A 51 -7.64 -15.72 7.35
CA GLU A 51 -8.54 -15.31 8.43
C GLU A 51 -7.77 -14.88 9.69
N GLU A 52 -6.64 -15.55 9.99
CA GLU A 52 -5.79 -15.21 11.13
C GLU A 52 -5.03 -13.90 10.89
N LEU A 53 -4.52 -13.72 9.66
CA LEU A 53 -3.76 -12.53 9.26
C LEU A 53 -4.62 -11.26 9.34
N PHE A 54 -5.84 -11.30 8.79
CA PHE A 54 -6.76 -10.18 8.86
C PHE A 54 -7.52 -10.09 10.19
N GLY A 55 -7.50 -11.13 11.02
CA GLY A 55 -8.18 -11.16 12.33
C GLY A 55 -7.47 -10.40 13.45
N ASN A 56 -6.23 -9.95 13.25
CA ASN A 56 -5.45 -9.27 14.29
C ASN A 56 -6.01 -7.89 14.65
N ASN A 57 -6.33 -7.66 15.93
CA ASN A 57 -6.84 -6.38 16.44
C ASN A 57 -5.88 -5.66 17.39
N GLU A 58 -4.86 -6.37 17.87
CA GLU A 58 -3.89 -5.82 18.81
C GLU A 58 -2.59 -5.52 18.08
N GLU A 59 -2.02 -4.36 18.40
CA GLU A 59 -0.73 -3.92 17.90
C GLU A 59 0.30 -4.06 19.02
N SER A 60 1.37 -4.83 18.78
CA SER A 60 2.50 -4.91 19.69
C SER A 60 3.33 -3.61 19.68
N THR A 61 4.18 -3.43 20.67
CA THR A 61 5.13 -2.31 20.71
C THR A 61 6.03 -2.31 19.48
N ALA A 62 6.55 -3.48 19.08
CA ALA A 62 7.40 -3.61 17.90
C ALA A 62 6.66 -3.21 16.61
N PHE A 63 5.41 -3.63 16.46
CA PHE A 63 4.60 -3.26 15.30
C PHE A 63 4.29 -1.75 15.29
N LYS A 64 3.93 -1.16 16.43
CA LYS A 64 3.72 0.30 16.52
C LYS A 64 4.99 1.10 16.17
N ASN A 65 6.15 0.65 16.64
CA ASN A 65 7.43 1.28 16.31
C ASN A 65 7.72 1.18 14.80
N PHE A 66 7.45 0.02 14.19
CA PHE A 66 7.57 -0.17 12.75
C PHE A 66 6.62 0.73 11.96
N LEU A 67 5.35 0.85 12.38
CA LEU A 67 4.38 1.76 11.76
C LEU A 67 4.83 3.21 11.84
N SER A 68 5.36 3.65 12.99
CA SER A 68 5.94 4.99 13.15
C SER A 68 7.20 5.22 12.31
N PHE A 69 7.93 4.17 11.95
CA PHE A 69 9.05 4.25 11.03
C PHE A 69 8.59 4.40 9.57
N LEU A 70 7.46 3.77 9.19
CA LEU A 70 6.90 3.88 7.84
C LEU A 70 6.35 5.27 7.51
N GLY A 71 5.78 5.96 8.50
CA GLY A 71 5.20 7.28 8.31
C GLY A 71 4.50 7.81 9.55
N ASP A 72 3.77 8.91 9.35
CA ASP A 72 3.02 9.57 10.40
C ASP A 72 1.65 8.91 10.57
N THR A 73 1.26 8.66 11.82
CA THR A 73 -0.13 8.30 12.12
C THR A 73 -1.01 9.54 11.97
N ILE A 74 -1.97 9.49 11.05
CA ILE A 74 -2.91 10.57 10.75
C ILE A 74 -4.33 10.19 11.14
N THR A 75 -5.14 11.18 11.52
CA THR A 75 -6.59 11.01 11.67
C THR A 75 -7.25 11.10 10.30
N LEU A 76 -8.14 10.15 9.98
CA LEU A 76 -8.82 10.08 8.69
C LEU A 76 -9.91 11.15 8.54
N GLN A 77 -10.61 11.49 9.63
CA GLN A 77 -11.63 12.53 9.62
C GLN A 77 -11.03 13.86 9.11
N ASP A 78 -11.62 14.38 8.04
CA ASP A 78 -11.22 15.63 7.38
C ASP A 78 -9.80 15.68 6.80
N PHE A 79 -9.12 14.52 6.69
CA PHE A 79 -7.78 14.43 6.08
C PHE A 79 -7.75 14.99 4.65
N LYS A 80 -6.71 15.76 4.33
CA LYS A 80 -6.60 16.53 3.07
C LYS A 80 -5.63 15.95 2.05
N GLY A 81 -4.79 14.99 2.43
CA GLY A 81 -3.87 14.31 1.51
C GLY A 81 -4.54 13.19 0.72
N PHE A 82 -3.73 12.44 -0.02
CA PHE A 82 -4.18 11.26 -0.75
C PHE A 82 -4.77 10.21 0.20
N ARG A 83 -6.08 9.96 0.09
CA ARG A 83 -6.82 9.06 1.00
C ARG A 83 -6.71 7.57 0.70
N GLY A 84 -6.08 7.15 -0.41
CA GLY A 84 -5.93 5.72 -0.74
C GLY A 84 -7.22 4.92 -0.97
N GLY A 85 -8.39 5.56 -0.97
CA GLY A 85 -9.70 4.90 -0.97
C GLY A 85 -10.32 4.72 0.42
N LEU A 86 -9.68 5.21 1.47
CA LEU A 86 -10.23 5.32 2.82
C LEU A 86 -11.30 6.42 2.89
N ASP A 87 -12.21 6.27 3.84
CA ASP A 87 -13.27 7.23 4.16
C ASP A 87 -12.75 8.30 5.12
N VAL A 88 -12.87 9.56 4.69
CA VAL A 88 -12.43 10.75 5.43
C VAL A 88 -13.60 11.58 5.95
N SER A 89 -14.84 11.11 5.75
CA SER A 89 -16.05 11.89 6.02
C SER A 89 -16.98 11.24 7.04
N HIS A 90 -17.08 9.91 7.06
CA HIS A 90 -18.06 9.20 7.91
C HIS A 90 -17.43 8.14 8.83
N GLY A 91 -16.10 8.01 8.85
CA GLY A 91 -15.37 7.08 9.73
C GLY A 91 -15.59 5.59 9.42
N GLN A 92 -16.01 5.23 8.20
CA GLN A 92 -16.33 3.85 7.84
C GLN A 92 -15.13 2.94 7.63
N THR A 93 -13.91 3.50 7.57
CA THR A 93 -12.67 2.75 7.30
C THR A 93 -11.64 2.92 8.42
N GLY A 94 -12.12 3.10 9.64
CA GLY A 94 -11.27 3.37 10.80
C GLY A 94 -11.16 4.85 11.11
N VAL A 95 -10.47 5.16 12.21
CA VAL A 95 -10.29 6.53 12.71
C VAL A 95 -8.96 7.12 12.26
N GLU A 96 -7.95 6.27 12.13
CA GLU A 96 -6.57 6.66 11.83
C GLU A 96 -5.94 5.71 10.80
N SER A 97 -4.88 6.18 10.16
CA SER A 97 -4.01 5.34 9.33
C SER A 97 -2.57 5.86 9.38
N VAL A 98 -1.65 5.20 8.68
CA VAL A 98 -0.27 5.68 8.50
C VAL A 98 -0.13 6.27 7.10
N TYR A 99 0.53 7.42 7.02
CA TYR A 99 0.70 8.18 5.79
C TYR A 99 2.09 8.83 5.74
N THR A 100 2.66 8.97 4.55
CA THR A 100 3.92 9.72 4.38
C THR A 100 4.00 10.37 2.99
N VAL A 101 4.89 11.35 2.87
CA VAL A 101 5.31 11.91 1.59
C VAL A 101 6.78 11.55 1.37
N PHE A 102 7.05 10.76 0.35
CA PHE A 102 8.42 10.34 0.00
C PHE A 102 8.75 10.73 -1.43
N ARG A 103 9.75 11.61 -1.60
CA ARG A 103 10.19 12.12 -2.92
C ARG A 103 9.03 12.66 -3.75
N ASP A 104 8.25 13.56 -3.14
CA ASP A 104 7.07 14.20 -3.72
C ASP A 104 5.94 13.24 -4.13
N ARG A 105 5.93 12.03 -3.56
CA ARG A 105 4.87 11.02 -3.75
C ARG A 105 4.13 10.82 -2.43
N GLU A 106 2.81 10.92 -2.48
CA GLU A 106 1.94 10.65 -1.34
C GLU A 106 1.72 9.14 -1.21
N ILE A 107 1.89 8.61 0.00
CA ILE A 107 1.76 7.18 0.28
C ILE A 107 0.76 6.98 1.42
N MET A 108 -0.35 6.30 1.12
CA MET A 108 -1.32 5.86 2.12
C MET A 108 -1.12 4.38 2.44
N PHE A 109 -0.95 4.03 3.71
CA PHE A 109 -0.89 2.64 4.12
C PHE A 109 -2.28 2.13 4.52
N HIS A 110 -2.66 0.95 4.07
CA HIS A 110 -3.83 0.23 4.54
C HIS A 110 -3.40 -0.73 5.64
N VAL A 111 -3.36 -0.23 6.88
CA VAL A 111 -2.89 -1.01 8.04
C VAL A 111 -4.02 -1.90 8.56
N SER A 112 -3.82 -3.23 8.56
CA SER A 112 -4.88 -4.19 8.88
C SER A 112 -5.50 -3.96 10.26
N THR A 113 -4.70 -3.63 11.27
CA THR A 113 -5.16 -3.36 12.65
C THR A 113 -5.90 -2.04 12.81
N LYS A 114 -5.70 -1.07 11.90
CA LYS A 114 -6.37 0.24 11.92
C LYS A 114 -7.66 0.27 11.10
N LEU A 115 -7.85 -0.72 10.23
CA LEU A 115 -9.09 -0.95 9.50
C LEU A 115 -10.15 -1.62 10.41
N PRO A 116 -11.45 -1.35 10.18
CA PRO A 116 -12.51 -1.87 11.02
C PRO A 116 -12.50 -3.39 11.12
N PHE A 117 -12.65 -3.89 12.33
CA PHE A 117 -12.90 -5.30 12.60
C PHE A 117 -14.40 -5.58 12.60
N THR A 118 -14.82 -6.66 11.95
CA THR A 118 -16.23 -7.08 11.94
C THR A 118 -16.37 -8.41 12.68
N GLU A 119 -17.02 -8.40 13.84
CA GLU A 119 -17.26 -9.63 14.60
C GLU A 119 -18.13 -10.61 13.81
N GLY A 120 -17.75 -11.88 13.77
CA GLY A 120 -18.44 -12.93 13.02
C GLY A 120 -18.12 -13.00 11.52
N ASP A 121 -17.39 -12.03 10.95
CA ASP A 121 -16.87 -12.09 9.58
C ASP A 121 -15.47 -12.71 9.56
N THR A 122 -15.37 -14.02 9.34
CA THR A 122 -14.06 -14.72 9.37
C THR A 122 -13.10 -14.21 8.29
N GLN A 123 -13.62 -13.72 7.16
CA GLN A 123 -12.81 -13.20 6.06
C GLN A 123 -12.41 -11.74 6.23
N GLN A 124 -12.98 -11.04 7.22
CA GLN A 124 -12.75 -9.61 7.48
C GLN A 124 -12.80 -8.79 6.18
N LEU A 125 -13.92 -8.89 5.46
CA LEU A 125 -14.11 -8.30 4.13
C LEU A 125 -13.84 -6.79 4.10
N GLN A 126 -14.12 -6.09 5.20
CA GLN A 126 -13.81 -4.65 5.34
C GLN A 126 -12.32 -4.36 5.28
N ARG A 127 -11.46 -5.25 5.78
CA ARG A 127 -10.00 -5.14 5.69
C ARG A 127 -9.51 -5.59 4.33
N LYS A 128 -10.00 -6.76 3.90
CA LYS A 128 -9.62 -7.40 2.63
C LYS A 128 -9.98 -6.54 1.41
N ARG A 129 -11.10 -5.83 1.40
CA ARG A 129 -11.47 -4.96 0.26
C ARG A 129 -10.51 -3.79 0.03
N HIS A 130 -9.74 -3.39 1.04
CA HIS A 130 -8.74 -2.34 0.89
C HIS A 130 -7.39 -2.97 0.53
N ILE A 131 -6.86 -3.80 1.43
CA ILE A 131 -5.53 -4.41 1.28
C ILE A 131 -5.48 -5.37 0.08
N GLY A 132 -6.51 -6.18 -0.10
CA GLY A 132 -6.63 -7.12 -1.22
C GLY A 132 -6.85 -6.44 -2.58
N ASN A 133 -7.06 -5.11 -2.62
CA ASN A 133 -7.12 -4.31 -3.86
C ASN A 133 -5.89 -3.41 -4.02
N ASP A 134 -4.84 -3.63 -3.24
CA ASP A 134 -3.52 -3.05 -3.45
C ASP A 134 -2.66 -3.96 -4.32
N ILE A 135 -1.59 -3.41 -4.90
CA ILE A 135 -0.65 -4.16 -5.74
C ILE A 135 0.46 -4.80 -4.90
N VAL A 136 0.91 -4.08 -3.88
CA VAL A 136 2.02 -4.48 -3.00
C VAL A 136 1.55 -4.39 -1.55
N ALA A 137 1.92 -5.39 -0.74
CA ALA A 137 1.70 -5.39 0.71
C ALA A 137 2.98 -5.67 1.49
N ILE A 138 3.08 -5.07 2.67
CA ILE A 138 4.13 -5.34 3.66
C ILE A 138 3.58 -6.34 4.68
N ILE A 139 4.33 -7.40 4.94
CA ILE A 139 4.03 -8.38 5.98
C ILE A 139 5.00 -8.15 7.14
N PHE A 140 4.51 -7.64 8.26
CA PHE A 140 5.33 -7.45 9.45
C PHE A 140 5.29 -8.68 10.36
N GLN A 141 6.46 -9.11 10.83
CA GLN A 141 6.63 -10.27 11.72
C GLN A 141 7.48 -9.92 12.94
N GLU A 142 7.08 -10.41 14.12
CA GLU A 142 7.95 -10.42 15.31
C GLU A 142 8.76 -11.70 15.41
N GLU A 143 8.13 -12.82 15.07
CA GLU A 143 8.76 -14.12 15.03
C GLU A 143 8.68 -14.68 13.61
N ASN A 144 9.79 -15.27 13.17
CA ASN A 144 9.89 -15.88 11.85
C ASN A 144 8.76 -16.88 11.64
N THR A 145 7.86 -16.54 10.71
CA THR A 145 6.72 -17.37 10.32
C THR A 145 6.75 -17.48 8.80
N PRO A 146 6.67 -18.68 8.22
CA PRO A 146 6.61 -18.81 6.77
C PRO A 146 5.46 -17.99 6.20
N PHE A 147 5.73 -17.23 5.14
CA PHE A 147 4.73 -16.51 4.37
C PHE A 147 4.89 -16.88 2.90
N VAL A 148 3.78 -17.20 2.23
CA VAL A 148 3.72 -17.36 0.79
C VAL A 148 2.53 -16.57 0.23
N PRO A 149 2.63 -16.02 -1.00
CA PRO A 149 1.55 -15.25 -1.62
C PRO A 149 0.18 -15.94 -1.59
N ASP A 150 0.17 -17.26 -1.80
CA ASP A 150 -1.05 -18.09 -1.82
C ASP A 150 -1.84 -18.07 -0.49
N MET A 151 -1.25 -17.59 0.61
CA MET A 151 -1.95 -17.40 1.88
C MET A 151 -3.04 -16.32 1.82
N ILE A 152 -2.97 -15.40 0.85
CA ILE A 152 -3.95 -14.32 0.67
C ILE A 152 -4.55 -14.42 -0.73
N ALA A 153 -5.85 -14.65 -0.80
CA ALA A 153 -6.57 -14.75 -2.07
C ALA A 153 -6.90 -13.35 -2.60
N SER A 154 -6.13 -12.88 -3.57
CA SER A 154 -6.34 -11.62 -4.28
C SER A 154 -5.88 -11.71 -5.74
N ASN A 155 -6.62 -11.05 -6.65
CA ASN A 155 -6.21 -10.85 -8.04
C ASN A 155 -5.34 -9.58 -8.24
N PHE A 156 -5.19 -8.76 -7.21
CA PHE A 156 -4.49 -7.48 -7.28
C PHE A 156 -3.15 -7.49 -6.57
N LEU A 157 -3.02 -8.22 -5.46
CA LEU A 157 -1.74 -8.35 -4.77
C LEU A 157 -0.78 -9.22 -5.58
N HIS A 158 0.31 -8.62 -6.03
CA HIS A 158 1.33 -9.28 -6.87
C HIS A 158 2.70 -9.33 -6.22
N ALA A 159 2.97 -8.49 -5.22
CA ALA A 159 4.25 -8.47 -4.52
C ALA A 159 4.08 -8.27 -3.01
N TYR A 160 4.97 -8.89 -2.26
CA TYR A 160 5.00 -8.83 -0.80
C TYR A 160 6.41 -8.48 -0.32
N ILE A 161 6.50 -7.63 0.69
CA ILE A 161 7.74 -7.30 1.39
C ILE A 161 7.59 -7.82 2.82
N VAL A 162 8.27 -8.91 3.15
CA VAL A 162 8.26 -9.45 4.51
C VAL A 162 9.31 -8.70 5.33
N VAL A 163 8.92 -8.14 6.47
CA VAL A 163 9.80 -7.42 7.37
C VAL A 163 9.69 -8.06 8.74
N GLN A 164 10.75 -8.71 9.19
CA GLN A 164 10.84 -9.30 10.51
C GLN A 164 11.70 -8.42 11.41
N VAL A 165 11.18 -8.02 12.57
CA VAL A 165 11.99 -7.33 13.58
C VAL A 165 12.99 -8.30 14.23
N GLU A 166 14.23 -7.85 14.37
CA GLU A 166 15.27 -8.52 15.15
C GLU A 166 15.59 -7.66 16.38
N ASN A 167 15.57 -8.28 17.57
CA ASN A 167 15.84 -7.63 18.85
C ASN A 167 14.93 -6.40 19.11
N PRO A 168 13.60 -6.60 19.27
CA PRO A 168 12.64 -5.50 19.41
C PRO A 168 12.86 -4.59 20.64
N GLU A 169 13.61 -5.06 21.64
CA GLU A 169 13.91 -4.32 22.87
C GLU A 169 15.29 -3.65 22.88
N ALA A 170 16.09 -3.78 21.81
CA ALA A 170 17.41 -3.17 21.74
C ALA A 170 17.36 -1.70 21.30
N ASP A 171 18.31 -0.88 21.78
CA ASP A 171 18.47 0.53 21.38
C ASP A 171 18.62 0.73 19.87
N ASN A 172 19.13 -0.29 19.16
CA ASN A 172 19.18 -0.36 17.71
C ASN A 172 18.30 -1.52 17.22
N THR A 173 17.00 -1.27 17.07
CA THR A 173 16.09 -2.21 16.41
C THR A 173 16.59 -2.52 15.00
N ALA A 174 16.82 -3.80 14.72
CA ALA A 174 17.19 -4.27 13.38
C ALA A 174 15.98 -4.91 12.70
N TYR A 175 15.98 -4.92 11.38
CA TYR A 175 14.95 -5.58 10.59
C TYR A 175 15.59 -6.49 9.56
N LYS A 176 15.13 -7.73 9.51
CA LYS A 176 15.39 -8.67 8.44
C LYS A 176 14.30 -8.52 7.37
N VAL A 177 14.71 -8.32 6.13
CA VAL A 177 13.82 -8.16 4.97
C VAL A 177 14.11 -9.26 3.96
#